data_AF-A0A8S8ZI69-F1
#
_entry.id   AF-A0A8S8ZI69-F1
#
_cell.length_a   1.000
_cell.length_b   1.000
_cell.length_c   1.000
_cell.angle_alpha   90.00
_cell.angle_beta   90.00
_cell.angle_gamma   90.00
#
_symmetry.space_group_name_H-M   'P 1'
#
loop_
_entity.id
_entity.type
_entity.pdbx_description
1 polymer ?
#
loop_
_entity_poly.entity_id
_entity_poly.type
_entity_poly.pdbx_seq_one_letter_code
_entity_poly.pdbx_strand_id
1 'polypeptide(L)' 'MMMQRGEHLTNEGLQKIINIRASLNKGLSLLLKEAFPTSVAVSRPPLPLDNTKLHPQ' A
#
# COMPACT_ATOMS: atom_id res chain seq x y z
N MET A 1 -11.12 6.46 -2.44
CA MET A 1 -12.41 6.48 -1.71
C MET A 1 -12.31 6.06 -0.25
N MET A 2 -11.56 5.02 0.12
CA MET A 2 -11.41 4.55 1.52
C MET A 2 -11.12 5.69 2.54
N MET A 3 -10.20 6.61 2.21
CA MET A 3 -9.89 7.77 3.06
C MET A 3 -11.06 8.76 3.17
N GLN A 4 -11.73 9.06 2.05
CA GLN A 4 -12.86 10.00 1.98
C GLN A 4 -14.08 9.51 2.78
N ARG A 5 -14.28 8.20 2.86
CA ARG A 5 -15.36 7.58 3.64
C ARG A 5 -15.01 7.36 5.12
N GLY A 6 -13.81 7.73 5.56
CA GLY A 6 -13.38 7.56 6.95
C GLY A 6 -13.03 6.13 7.36
N GLU A 7 -12.98 5.17 6.44
CA GLU A 7 -12.79 3.74 6.77
C GLU A 7 -11.44 3.46 7.46
N HIS A 8 -10.41 4.28 7.20
CA HIS A 8 -9.08 4.20 7.83
C HIS A 8 -9.10 4.38 9.36
N LEU A 9 -10.19 4.93 9.91
CA LEU A 9 -10.35 5.12 11.35
C LEU A 9 -10.71 3.81 12.07
N THR A 10 -10.99 2.73 11.33
CA THR A 10 -11.23 1.40 11.87
C THR A 10 -9.96 0.55 11.80
N ASN A 11 -9.85 -0.46 12.68
CA ASN A 11 -8.73 -1.41 12.64
C ASN A 11 -8.62 -2.12 11.30
N GLU A 12 -9.75 -2.50 10.70
CA GLU A 12 -9.78 -3.15 9.37
C GLU A 12 -9.26 -2.21 8.28
N GLY A 13 -9.72 -0.95 8.28
CA GLY A 13 -9.25 0.03 7.32
C GLY A 13 -7.77 0.37 7.49
N LEU A 14 -7.30 0.52 8.73
CA LEU A 14 -5.88 0.70 9.01
C LEU A 14 -5.05 -0.49 8.51
N GLN A 15 -5.50 -1.73 8.77
CA GLN A 15 -4.83 -2.93 8.27
C GLN A 15 -4.75 -2.96 6.74
N LYS A 16 -5.81 -2.54 6.03
CA LYS A 16 -5.79 -2.40 4.56
C LYS A 16 -4.74 -1.39 4.10
N ILE A 17 -4.57 -0.28 4.81
CA ILE A 17 -3.51 0.71 4.50
C ILE A 17 -2.13 0.13 4.71
N ILE A 18 -1.89 -0.61 5.79
CA ILE A 18 -0.61 -1.28 6.04
C ILE A 18 -0.30 -2.29 4.93
N ASN A 19 -1.28 -3.09 4.53
CA ASN A 19 -1.13 -4.07 3.44
C ASN A 19 -0.79 -3.39 2.09
N ILE A 20 -1.41 -2.24 1.78
CA ILE A 20 -1.07 -1.44 0.60
C ILE A 20 0.36 -0.90 0.73
N ARG A 21 0.71 -0.32 1.88
CA ARG A 21 2.03 0.29 2.13
C ARG A 21 3.18 -0.71 2.00
N ALA A 22 2.93 -1.97 2.35
CA ALA A 22 3.90 -3.06 2.20
C ALA A 22 4.37 -3.27 0.75
N SER A 23 3.53 -2.93 -0.23
CA SER A 23 3.84 -3.06 -1.67
C SER A 23 4.30 -1.76 -2.32
N LEU A 24 4.36 -0.65 -1.57
CA LEU A 24 4.76 0.66 -2.07
C LEU A 24 6.23 0.94 -1.76
N ASN A 25 6.99 1.35 -2.78
CA ASN A 25 8.38 1.81 -2.66
C ASN A 25 9.27 0.84 -1.87
N LYS A 26 9.72 1.23 -0.67
CA LYS A 26 10.57 0.42 0.23
C LYS A 26 9.77 -0.53 1.15
N GLY A 27 8.46 -0.62 0.99
CA GLY A 27 7.58 -1.41 1.87
C GLY A 27 7.49 -0.87 3.30
N LEU A 28 7.30 -1.77 4.27
CA LEU A 28 7.18 -1.46 5.71
C LEU A 28 8.55 -1.30 6.39
N SER A 29 8.66 -0.34 7.30
CA SER A 29 9.80 -0.23 8.23
C SER A 29 9.80 -1.38 9.25
N LEU A 30 10.91 -1.59 9.96
CA LEU A 30 11.02 -2.61 11.00
C LEU A 30 9.93 -2.46 12.07
N LEU A 31 9.78 -1.25 12.61
CA LEU A 31 8.74 -0.93 13.60
C LEU A 31 7.33 -1.28 13.11
N LEU A 32 7.03 -1.05 11.83
CA LEU A 32 5.72 -1.38 11.26
C LEU A 32 5.53 -2.89 11.06
N LYS A 33 6.59 -3.64 10.74
CA LYS A 33 6.53 -5.11 10.68
C LYS A 33 6.29 -5.71 12.06
N GLU A 34 6.93 -5.16 13.09
CA GLU A 34 6.74 -5.58 14.48
C GLU A 34 5.33 -5.25 14.98
N ALA A 35 4.83 -4.05 14.69
CA ALA A 35 3.49 -3.63 15.10
C ALA A 35 2.36 -4.34 14.34
N PHE A 36 2.59 -4.78 13.10
CA PHE A 36 1.60 -5.45 12.26
C PHE A 36 2.12 -6.76 11.63
N PRO A 37 2.42 -7.78 12.46
CA PRO A 37 3.17 -8.97 12.04
C PRO A 37 2.42 -9.88 11.05
N THR A 38 1.10 -9.77 10.96
CA THR A 38 0.23 -10.57 10.08
C THR A 38 -0.08 -9.86 8.76
N SER A 39 0.51 -8.70 8.50
CA SER A 39 0.24 -7.93 7.28
C SER A 39 0.72 -8.66 6.03
N VAL A 40 -0.13 -8.71 5.02
CA VAL A 40 0.18 -9.31 3.71
C VAL A 40 0.21 -8.22 2.66
N ALA A 41 1.30 -8.18 1.89
CA ALA A 41 1.48 -7.21 0.82
C ALA A 41 0.40 -7.39 -0.27
N VAL A 42 -0.27 -6.30 -0.66
CA VAL A 42 -1.26 -6.32 -1.75
C VAL A 42 -0.56 -6.52 -3.10
N SER A 43 -1.17 -7.30 -4.00
CA SER A 43 -0.65 -7.45 -5.37
C SER A 43 -0.55 -6.10 -6.09
N ARG A 44 0.63 -5.80 -6.63
CA ARG A 44 0.86 -4.56 -7.39
C ARG A 44 0.47 -4.79 -8.86
N PRO A 45 -0.45 -3.99 -9.43
CA PRO A 45 -0.85 -4.18 -10.82
C PRO A 45 0.32 -3.90 -11.79
N PRO A 46 0.41 -4.64 -12.91
CA PRO A 46 1.41 -4.38 -13.93
C PRO A 46 1.14 -3.04 -14.61
N LEU A 47 2.21 -2.36 -15.03
CA LEU A 47 2.11 -1.17 -15.87
C LEU A 47 2.04 -1.59 -17.34
N PRO A 48 1.07 -1.09 -18.14
CA PRO A 48 1.06 -1.30 -19.58
C PRO A 48 2.28 -0.62 -20.21
N LEU A 49 3.08 -1.37 -20.96
CA LEU A 49 4.31 -0.88 -21.59
C LEU A 49 4.04 0.10 -22.74
N ASP A 50 2.83 0.07 -23.31
CA ASP A 50 2.60 0.64 -24.64
C ASP A 50 2.25 2.13 -24.63
N ASN A 51 1.80 2.70 -23.49
CA ASN A 51 1.15 4.02 -23.46
C ASN A 51 1.66 5.00 -22.39
N THR A 52 2.71 4.66 -21.66
CA THR A 52 3.23 5.57 -20.62
C THR A 52 4.41 6.36 -21.18
N LYS A 53 4.16 7.64 -21.50
CA LYS A 53 5.25 8.63 -21.59
C LYS A 53 5.87 8.71 -20.19
N LEU A 54 6.92 7.92 -19.92
CA LEU A 54 7.70 8.08 -18.71
C LEU A 54 8.25 9.51 -18.72
N HIS A 55 7.96 10.28 -17.68
CA HIS A 55 8.64 11.55 -17.49
C HIS A 55 10.13 11.24 -17.32
N PRO A 56 11.02 11.81 -18.15
CA PRO A 56 12.46 11.62 -17.96
C PRO A 56 12.84 12.13 -16.57
N GLN A 57 13.65 11.35 -15.85
CA GLN A 57 14.15 11.71 -14.52
C GLN A 57 15.33 12.69 -14.61
#